data_AF-A0A410RG33-F1
#
_entry.id   AF-A0A410RG33-F1
#
_cell.length_a   1.000
_cell.length_b   1.000
_cell.length_c   1.000
_cell.angle_alpha   90.00
_cell.angle_beta   90.00
_cell.angle_gamma   90.00
#
_symmetry.space_group_name_H-M   'P 1'
#
loop_
_entity.id
_entity.type
_entity.pdbx_description
1 polymer ?
#
loop_
_entity_poly.entity_id
_entity_poly.type
_entity_poly.pdbx_seq_one_letter_code
_entity_poly.pdbx_strand_id
1 'polypeptide(L)'
;MRLVLVVLLSLVAGTFAKSLSVGHHSTDDEDCEEDPHLLEISHDLGDLTADVVGFEDLLTKGGERAKHVDSELREVKTRINNLGSSGCDDRTQFQCGGSNPLCLSRLLVCDGQEDCANGEDETQCVILTPTDSEWHAEMLWDHCTKARPETFELHIENYHVIDYIKSYPLVDAHLHVTSKTHEYDASALFHLHGWMDLKPGNHIMYFPPPETDGLAISCIFDGVHDDHCHGQVLFEKSQEVCAEFFLQRQD
;
A
#
# COMPACT_ATOMS: atom_id res chain seq x y z
N MET A 1 -13.03 9.48 -21.97
CA MET A 1 -13.79 8.93 -23.11
C MET A 1 -14.03 7.44 -22.87
N ARG A 2 -15.04 7.11 -22.04
CA ARG A 2 -15.66 5.78 -21.81
C ARG A 2 -16.50 5.91 -20.53
N LEU A 3 -17.64 6.60 -20.64
CA LEU A 3 -18.65 6.64 -19.58
C LEU A 3 -20.02 6.99 -20.16
N VAL A 4 -20.44 6.31 -21.22
CA VAL A 4 -21.80 6.40 -21.78
C VAL A 4 -22.13 5.06 -22.44
N LEU A 5 -22.47 4.01 -21.67
CA LEU A 5 -23.09 2.81 -22.24
C LEU A 5 -23.86 1.93 -21.23
N VAL A 6 -24.52 2.50 -20.20
CA VAL A 6 -25.30 1.69 -19.22
C VAL A 6 -26.70 2.26 -18.91
N VAL A 7 -27.26 3.21 -19.68
CA VAL A 7 -28.53 3.89 -19.28
C VAL A 7 -29.67 3.76 -20.31
N LEU A 8 -29.78 2.69 -21.10
CA LEU A 8 -30.92 2.53 -22.01
C LEU A 8 -31.49 1.11 -22.05
N LEU A 9 -32.02 0.61 -20.93
CA LEU A 9 -32.98 -0.51 -20.94
C LEU A 9 -33.89 -0.59 -19.69
N SER A 10 -34.29 0.56 -19.15
CA SER A 10 -35.26 0.63 -18.04
C SER A 10 -36.32 1.68 -18.33
N LEU A 11 -37.33 1.30 -19.13
CA LEU A 11 -38.66 1.93 -19.22
C LEU A 11 -39.52 1.13 -20.21
N VAL A 12 -40.34 0.20 -19.72
CA VAL A 12 -41.79 0.06 -19.93
C VAL A 12 -42.29 -1.13 -19.10
N ALA A 13 -43.45 -0.95 -18.44
CA ALA A 13 -44.32 -1.93 -17.78
C ALA A 13 -44.09 -2.23 -16.30
N GLY A 14 -44.25 -1.21 -15.46
CA GLY A 14 -44.94 -1.39 -14.17
C GLY A 14 -46.39 -0.92 -14.30
N THR A 15 -47.36 -1.77 -14.01
CA THR A 15 -48.51 -1.54 -13.09
C THR A 15 -49.58 -2.62 -13.23
N PHE A 16 -50.25 -2.87 -12.10
CA PHE A 16 -51.48 -3.66 -11.87
C PHE A 16 -51.36 -5.14 -11.50
N ALA A 17 -51.15 -5.35 -10.20
CA ALA A 17 -51.64 -6.52 -9.47
C ALA A 17 -53.16 -6.43 -9.23
N LYS A 18 -53.87 -7.46 -9.72
CA LYS A 18 -55.13 -8.10 -9.25
C LYS A 18 -56.22 -7.28 -8.53
N SER A 19 -57.41 -7.25 -9.15
CA SER A 19 -58.68 -7.69 -8.54
C SER A 19 -59.80 -7.86 -9.58
N LEU A 20 -60.28 -9.10 -9.77
CA LEU A 20 -61.70 -9.54 -9.71
C LEU A 20 -61.88 -10.89 -10.43
N SER A 21 -62.73 -11.73 -9.84
CA SER A 21 -62.95 -13.12 -10.20
C SER A 21 -64.23 -13.35 -11.02
N VAL A 22 -64.23 -14.46 -11.76
CA VAL A 22 -65.35 -15.32 -12.19
C VAL A 22 -66.23 -14.82 -13.35
N GLY A 23 -66.23 -15.60 -14.44
CA GLY A 23 -67.19 -15.52 -15.54
C GLY A 23 -66.83 -16.40 -16.73
N HIS A 24 -67.29 -17.65 -16.67
CA HIS A 24 -67.32 -18.71 -17.67
C HIS A 24 -67.50 -18.27 -19.15
N HIS A 25 -66.70 -18.82 -20.09
CA HIS A 25 -67.12 -19.66 -21.24
C HIS A 25 -66.27 -19.46 -22.52
N SER A 26 -65.73 -20.59 -22.99
CA SER A 26 -65.35 -20.97 -24.37
C SER A 26 -64.26 -20.21 -25.15
N THR A 27 -63.22 -21.01 -25.43
CA THR A 27 -62.42 -21.10 -26.69
C THR A 27 -61.61 -19.87 -27.07
N ASP A 28 -60.35 -19.85 -26.64
CA ASP A 28 -59.18 -20.01 -27.51
C ASP A 28 -57.93 -19.85 -26.63
N ASP A 29 -57.55 -20.94 -25.94
CA ASP A 29 -56.24 -21.05 -25.28
C ASP A 29 -55.22 -21.38 -26.39
N GLU A 30 -54.63 -20.35 -27.00
CA GLU A 30 -53.29 -20.49 -27.59
C GLU A 30 -52.33 -20.67 -26.41
N ASP A 31 -52.09 -21.93 -26.04
CA ASP A 31 -50.93 -22.35 -25.27
C ASP A 31 -49.71 -21.68 -25.91
N CYS A 32 -49.04 -20.79 -25.18
CA CYS A 32 -47.65 -20.46 -25.49
C CYS A 32 -46.85 -21.77 -25.28
N GLU A 33 -46.78 -22.62 -26.31
CA GLU A 33 -45.79 -23.69 -26.38
C GLU A 33 -44.43 -23.00 -26.29
N GLU A 34 -43.84 -22.98 -25.08
CA GLU A 34 -42.44 -22.62 -24.92
C GLU A 34 -41.66 -23.58 -25.79
N ASP A 35 -41.05 -23.06 -26.85
CA ASP A 35 -40.30 -23.85 -27.81
C ASP A 35 -39.23 -24.64 -27.03
N PRO A 36 -39.29 -25.98 -27.00
CA PRO A 36 -38.32 -26.79 -26.26
C PRO A 36 -36.87 -26.50 -26.71
N HIS A 37 -36.70 -26.01 -27.95
CA HIS A 37 -35.41 -25.54 -28.45
C HIS A 37 -34.89 -24.27 -27.76
N LEU A 38 -35.77 -23.34 -27.36
CA LEU A 38 -35.39 -22.12 -26.65
C LEU A 38 -34.97 -22.40 -25.20
N LEU A 39 -35.59 -23.38 -24.55
CA LEU A 39 -35.22 -23.85 -23.22
C LEU A 39 -33.82 -24.47 -23.20
N GLU A 40 -33.49 -25.31 -24.19
CA GLU A 40 -32.17 -25.93 -24.34
C GLU A 40 -31.07 -24.88 -24.55
N ILE A 41 -31.30 -23.90 -25.44
CA ILE A 41 -30.37 -22.79 -25.67
C ILE A 41 -30.17 -21.95 -24.40
N SER A 42 -31.22 -21.72 -23.61
CA SER A 42 -31.11 -20.96 -22.36
C SER A 42 -30.25 -21.68 -21.30
N HIS A 43 -30.34 -23.01 -21.26
CA HIS A 43 -29.55 -23.85 -20.36
C HIS A 43 -28.08 -23.86 -20.79
N ASP A 44 -27.82 -24.08 -22.09
CA ASP A 44 -26.46 -24.06 -22.65
C ASP A 44 -25.77 -22.71 -22.43
N LEU A 45 -26.51 -21.60 -22.57
CA LEU A 45 -26.00 -20.26 -22.29
C LEU A 45 -25.68 -20.07 -20.79
N GLY A 46 -26.47 -20.67 -19.91
CA GLY A 46 -26.24 -20.69 -18.47
C GLY A 46 -24.95 -21.45 -18.10
N ASP A 47 -24.77 -22.65 -18.65
CA ASP A 47 -23.56 -23.47 -18.43
C ASP A 47 -22.30 -22.77 -18.95
N LEU A 48 -22.36 -22.19 -20.16
CA LEU A 48 -21.23 -21.45 -20.72
C LEU A 48 -20.87 -20.21 -19.89
N THR A 49 -21.87 -19.55 -19.29
CA THR A 49 -21.65 -18.42 -18.38
C THR A 49 -20.94 -18.88 -17.10
N ALA A 50 -21.33 -20.02 -16.54
CA ALA A 50 -20.69 -20.59 -15.36
C ALA A 50 -19.22 -20.98 -15.64
N ASP A 51 -18.94 -21.56 -16.81
CA ASP A 51 -17.57 -21.91 -17.22
C ASP A 51 -16.67 -20.67 -17.39
N VAL A 52 -17.19 -19.59 -17.98
CA VAL A 52 -16.43 -18.33 -18.13
C VAL A 52 -16.11 -17.72 -16.77
N VAL A 53 -17.08 -17.68 -15.85
CA VAL A 53 -16.86 -17.19 -14.48
C VAL A 53 -15.86 -18.06 -13.73
N GLY A 54 -15.95 -19.39 -13.90
CA GLY A 54 -14.98 -20.32 -13.32
C GLY A 54 -13.56 -20.10 -13.83
N PHE A 55 -13.40 -19.78 -15.12
CA PHE A 55 -12.10 -19.46 -15.70
C PHE A 55 -11.55 -18.11 -15.20
N GLU A 56 -12.39 -17.09 -15.07
CA GLU A 56 -12.00 -15.80 -14.48
C GLU A 56 -11.50 -15.96 -13.04
N ASP A 57 -12.17 -16.80 -12.23
CA ASP A 57 -11.76 -17.10 -10.86
C ASP A 57 -10.39 -17.80 -10.81
N LEU A 58 -10.12 -18.75 -11.71
CA LEU A 58 -8.82 -19.40 -11.83
C LEU A 58 -7.71 -18.42 -12.25
N LEU A 59 -7.98 -17.51 -13.19
CA LEU A 59 -7.03 -16.47 -13.58
C LEU A 59 -6.73 -15.51 -12.43
N THR A 60 -7.75 -15.16 -11.65
CA THR A 60 -7.62 -14.27 -10.49
C THR A 60 -6.74 -14.91 -9.43
N LYS A 61 -7.04 -16.15 -9.03
CA LYS A 61 -6.25 -16.93 -8.08
C LYS A 61 -4.81 -17.17 -8.57
N GLY A 62 -4.64 -17.43 -9.87
CA GLY A 62 -3.33 -17.57 -10.48
C GLY A 62 -2.51 -16.27 -10.40
N GLY A 63 -3.16 -15.13 -10.66
CA GLY A 63 -2.55 -13.80 -10.56
C GLY A 63 -2.16 -13.43 -9.12
N GLU A 64 -3.02 -13.70 -8.15
CA GLU A 64 -2.74 -13.47 -6.72
C GLU A 64 -1.53 -14.29 -6.26
N ARG A 65 -1.50 -15.58 -6.61
CA ARG A 65 -0.36 -16.45 -6.29
C ARG A 65 0.92 -15.97 -6.95
N ALA A 66 0.87 -15.50 -8.19
CA ALA A 66 2.03 -14.96 -8.89
C ALA A 66 2.56 -13.69 -8.20
N LYS A 67 1.67 -12.77 -7.80
CA LYS A 67 2.04 -11.56 -7.05
C LYS A 67 2.68 -11.88 -5.70
N HIS A 68 2.12 -12.83 -4.95
CA HIS A 68 2.67 -13.25 -3.66
C HIS A 68 4.06 -13.88 -3.80
N VAL A 69 4.27 -14.72 -4.82
CA VAL A 69 5.61 -15.28 -5.08
C VAL A 69 6.60 -14.19 -5.52
N ASP A 70 6.15 -13.19 -6.28
CA ASP A 70 6.98 -12.06 -6.67
C ASP A 70 7.38 -11.19 -5.47
N SER A 71 6.45 -10.91 -4.54
CA SER A 71 6.74 -10.12 -3.32
C SER A 71 7.77 -10.82 -2.43
N GLU A 72 7.60 -12.11 -2.18
CA GLU A 72 8.55 -12.94 -1.41
C GLU A 72 9.94 -12.97 -2.06
N LEU A 73 9.99 -13.13 -3.39
CA LEU A 73 11.25 -13.13 -4.13
C LEU A 73 11.96 -11.77 -4.03
N ARG A 74 11.20 -10.65 -4.07
CA ARG A 74 11.75 -9.31 -3.88
C ARG A 74 12.32 -9.13 -2.48
N GLU A 75 11.63 -9.58 -1.42
CA GLU A 75 12.13 -9.49 -0.04
C GLU A 75 13.48 -10.22 0.09
N VAL A 76 13.55 -11.46 -0.38
CA VAL A 76 14.77 -12.27 -0.31
C VAL A 76 15.89 -11.64 -1.14
N LYS A 77 15.59 -11.09 -2.32
CA LYS A 77 16.55 -10.37 -3.17
C LYS A 77 17.11 -9.14 -2.44
N THR A 78 16.26 -8.35 -1.79
CA THR A 78 16.66 -7.18 -0.98
C THR A 78 17.60 -7.59 0.14
N ARG A 79 17.27 -8.66 0.89
CA ARG A 79 18.12 -9.15 1.99
C ARG A 79 19.48 -9.64 1.49
N ILE A 80 19.53 -10.32 0.34
CA ILE A 80 20.79 -10.74 -0.29
C ILE A 80 21.63 -9.52 -0.70
N ASN A 81 21.00 -8.52 -1.32
CA ASN A 81 21.70 -7.31 -1.75
C ASN A 81 22.28 -6.54 -0.56
N ASN A 82 21.56 -6.47 0.56
CA ASN A 82 22.05 -5.83 1.79
C ASN A 82 23.22 -6.58 2.46
N LEU A 83 23.43 -7.86 2.15
CA LEU A 83 24.56 -8.65 2.63
C LEU A 83 25.80 -8.57 1.71
N GLY A 84 25.61 -8.13 0.45
CA GLY A 84 26.68 -7.98 -0.53
C GLY A 84 27.20 -6.56 -0.61
N SER A 85 28.48 -6.39 -0.95
CA SER A 85 28.97 -5.10 -1.42
C SER A 85 28.46 -4.88 -2.84
N SER A 86 27.55 -3.93 -3.04
CA SER A 86 26.92 -3.60 -4.33
C SER A 86 27.89 -3.03 -5.38
N GLY A 87 29.15 -2.79 -4.99
CA GLY A 87 30.15 -2.10 -5.80
C GLY A 87 29.91 -0.59 -5.93
N CYS A 88 28.84 -0.08 -5.33
CA CYS A 88 28.48 1.34 -5.30
C CYS A 88 28.64 1.90 -3.88
N ASP A 89 28.74 3.22 -3.75
CA ASP A 89 28.63 3.89 -2.45
C ASP A 89 27.16 3.95 -2.03
N ASP A 90 26.70 3.00 -1.21
CA ASP A 90 25.29 2.91 -0.78
C ASP A 90 24.76 4.18 -0.09
N ARG A 91 25.64 5.07 0.37
CA ARG A 91 25.26 6.35 0.97
C ARG A 91 24.73 7.33 -0.06
N THR A 92 25.31 7.35 -1.26
CA THR A 92 25.07 8.37 -2.30
C THR A 92 24.58 7.79 -3.61
N GLN A 93 24.67 6.47 -3.78
CA GLN A 93 24.39 5.76 -5.01
C GLN A 93 23.40 4.60 -4.81
N PHE A 94 22.71 4.28 -5.89
CA PHE A 94 21.83 3.14 -6.06
C PHE A 94 22.41 2.21 -7.14
N GLN A 95 22.41 0.91 -6.88
CA GLN A 95 22.89 -0.10 -7.84
C GLN A 95 21.69 -0.61 -8.65
N CYS A 96 21.64 -0.29 -9.94
CA CYS A 96 20.60 -0.76 -10.87
C CYS A 96 20.51 -2.30 -10.94
N GLY A 97 21.62 -2.98 -10.63
CA GLY A 97 21.73 -4.43 -10.70
C GLY A 97 21.81 -4.93 -12.15
N GLY A 98 21.33 -6.16 -12.37
CA GLY A 98 21.34 -6.79 -13.69
C GLY A 98 22.73 -7.20 -14.19
N SER A 99 22.82 -7.51 -15.49
CA SER A 99 24.06 -8.00 -16.13
C SER A 99 25.14 -6.92 -16.28
N ASN A 100 24.73 -5.65 -16.28
CA ASN A 100 25.61 -4.47 -16.41
C ASN A 100 25.38 -3.57 -15.19
N PRO A 101 26.07 -3.83 -14.05
CA PRO A 101 25.88 -3.04 -12.84
C PRO A 101 26.24 -1.58 -13.09
N LEU A 102 25.32 -0.68 -12.76
CA LEU A 102 25.46 0.76 -12.89
C LEU A 102 25.15 1.40 -11.53
N CYS A 103 26.05 2.25 -11.07
CA CYS A 103 25.84 3.07 -9.89
C CYS A 103 25.19 4.39 -10.29
N LEU A 104 23.90 4.52 -10.01
CA LEU A 104 23.10 5.70 -10.24
C LEU A 104 23.14 6.61 -9.01
N SER A 105 23.07 7.94 -9.18
CA SER A 105 22.90 8.85 -8.05
C SER A 105 21.55 8.61 -7.37
N ARG A 106 21.47 8.68 -6.03
CA ARG A 106 20.17 8.58 -5.32
C ARG A 106 19.18 9.68 -5.71
N LEU A 107 19.66 10.81 -6.25
CA LEU A 107 18.82 11.91 -6.74
C LEU A 107 18.07 11.61 -8.04
N LEU A 108 18.49 10.56 -8.76
CA LEU A 108 17.89 10.12 -10.02
C LEU A 108 16.90 8.97 -9.82
N VAL A 109 16.82 8.44 -8.60
CA VAL A 109 15.83 7.43 -8.24
C VAL A 109 14.46 8.09 -8.17
N CYS A 110 13.43 7.47 -8.76
CA CYS A 110 12.06 7.98 -8.73
C CYS A 110 11.90 9.41 -9.27
N ASP A 111 12.79 9.83 -10.19
CA ASP A 111 12.73 11.17 -10.79
C ASP A 111 11.70 11.23 -11.94
N GLY A 112 11.18 10.07 -12.37
CA GLY A 112 10.23 9.90 -13.45
C GLY A 112 10.86 9.58 -14.80
N GLN A 113 12.18 9.32 -14.86
CA GLN A 113 12.92 8.89 -16.03
C GLN A 113 13.62 7.56 -15.74
N GLU A 114 13.54 6.61 -16.67
CA GLU A 114 14.29 5.36 -16.55
C GLU A 114 15.77 5.61 -16.90
N ASP A 115 16.61 5.76 -15.89
CA ASP A 115 18.07 5.88 -16.03
C ASP A 115 18.76 4.52 -15.95
N CYS A 116 18.21 3.57 -15.19
CA CYS A 116 18.69 2.20 -15.24
C CYS A 116 18.22 1.51 -16.54
N ALA A 117 19.09 0.71 -17.17
CA ALA A 117 18.73 -0.02 -18.39
C ALA A 117 17.59 -1.05 -18.21
N ASN A 118 17.31 -1.45 -16.97
CA ASN A 118 16.20 -2.30 -16.55
C ASN A 118 15.04 -1.52 -15.91
N GLY A 119 15.13 -0.18 -15.81
CA GLY A 119 14.13 0.69 -15.20
C GLY A 119 13.93 0.52 -13.69
N GLU A 120 14.84 -0.18 -12.99
CA GLU A 120 14.68 -0.53 -11.56
C GLU A 120 14.52 0.71 -10.66
N ASP A 121 15.18 1.80 -11.03
CA ASP A 121 15.14 3.13 -10.40
C ASP A 121 13.73 3.75 -10.35
N GLU A 122 12.81 3.31 -11.20
CA GLU A 122 11.43 3.81 -11.29
C GLU A 122 10.38 2.79 -10.81
N THR A 123 10.79 1.65 -10.24
CA THR A 123 9.85 0.56 -9.89
C THR A 123 9.19 0.66 -8.51
N GLN A 124 9.76 1.41 -7.56
CA GLN A 124 9.30 1.45 -6.16
C GLN A 124 9.06 2.88 -5.66
N CYS A 125 8.39 3.68 -6.49
CA CYS A 125 8.16 5.11 -6.25
C CYS A 125 6.78 5.39 -5.66
N VAL A 126 6.35 4.57 -4.70
CA VAL A 126 5.03 4.64 -4.08
C VAL A 126 5.01 5.59 -2.88
N ILE A 127 3.83 6.14 -2.58
CA ILE A 127 3.62 6.95 -1.37
C ILE A 127 3.43 6.00 -0.20
N LEU A 128 4.47 5.85 0.63
CA LEU A 128 4.46 4.94 1.79
C LEU A 128 3.72 5.54 2.99
N THR A 129 3.73 6.85 3.12
CA THR A 129 3.15 7.59 4.25
C THR A 129 2.14 8.62 3.73
N PRO A 130 0.93 8.17 3.33
CA PRO A 130 -0.07 9.07 2.79
C PRO A 130 -0.51 10.11 3.83
N THR A 131 -0.88 11.30 3.35
CA THR A 131 -1.47 12.35 4.20
C THR A 131 -2.68 11.81 4.95
N ASP A 132 -2.82 12.22 6.21
CA ASP A 132 -3.87 11.79 7.15
C ASP A 132 -3.82 10.29 7.53
N SER A 133 -2.68 9.63 7.32
CA SER A 133 -2.50 8.25 7.81
C SER A 133 -2.13 8.19 9.29
N GLU A 134 -2.73 7.23 9.98
CA GLU A 134 -2.49 6.92 11.39
C GLU A 134 -1.64 5.66 11.54
N TRP A 135 -0.61 5.74 12.39
CA TRP A 135 0.34 4.67 12.61
C TRP A 135 0.48 4.41 14.11
N HIS A 136 0.43 3.14 14.47
CA HIS A 136 0.64 2.67 15.82
C HIS A 136 2.03 2.05 15.95
N ALA A 137 2.76 2.44 16.99
CA ALA A 137 4.08 1.91 17.29
C ALA A 137 4.07 1.07 18.56
N GLU A 138 4.70 -0.10 18.48
CA GLU A 138 5.04 -0.93 19.63
C GLU A 138 6.55 -0.88 19.88
N MET A 139 6.96 -0.46 21.08
CA MET A 139 8.38 -0.40 21.43
C MET A 139 8.94 -1.82 21.63
N LEU A 140 10.06 -2.13 20.97
CA LEU A 140 10.79 -3.39 21.17
C LEU A 140 11.76 -3.27 22.35
N TRP A 141 12.51 -2.17 22.40
CA TRP A 141 13.42 -1.82 23.50
C TRP A 141 13.75 -0.33 23.47
N ASP A 142 14.08 0.24 24.63
CA ASP A 142 14.41 1.66 24.77
C ASP A 142 15.39 1.92 25.92
N HIS A 143 16.54 2.50 25.59
CA HIS A 143 17.57 2.88 26.56
C HIS A 143 17.78 4.39 26.69
N CYS A 144 17.16 5.21 25.84
CA CYS A 144 17.50 6.63 25.71
C CYS A 144 16.33 7.59 25.90
N THR A 145 15.09 7.21 25.56
CA THR A 145 13.99 8.16 25.74
C THR A 145 13.69 8.35 27.23
N LYS A 146 13.29 9.56 27.60
CA LYS A 146 12.97 9.90 28.99
C LYS A 146 11.70 9.19 29.46
N ALA A 147 10.71 9.07 28.57
CA ALA A 147 9.38 8.58 28.88
C ALA A 147 9.28 7.05 28.86
N ARG A 148 10.18 6.36 28.14
CA ARG A 148 10.14 4.90 27.92
C ARG A 148 8.72 4.38 27.66
N PRO A 149 8.04 4.91 26.63
CA PRO A 149 6.66 4.51 26.35
C PRO A 149 6.61 3.02 25.99
N GLU A 150 5.49 2.36 26.25
CA GLU A 150 5.23 1.02 25.69
C GLU A 150 4.79 1.13 24.23
N THR A 151 3.98 2.16 23.93
CA THR A 151 3.42 2.44 22.62
C THR A 151 3.38 3.94 22.33
N PHE A 152 3.39 4.32 21.07
CA PHE A 152 3.11 5.70 20.64
C PHE A 152 2.32 5.71 19.32
N GLU A 153 1.72 6.85 19.01
CA GLU A 153 0.96 7.06 17.78
C GLU A 153 1.67 8.12 16.92
N LEU A 154 1.76 7.85 15.62
CA LEU A 154 2.30 8.79 14.64
C LEU A 154 1.20 9.10 13.63
N HIS A 155 0.85 10.37 13.48
CA HIS A 155 -0.13 10.84 12.51
C HIS A 155 0.58 11.66 11.43
N ILE A 156 0.47 11.25 10.17
CA ILE A 156 1.06 11.98 9.04
C ILE A 156 0.14 13.15 8.69
N GLU A 157 0.60 14.39 8.87
CA GLU A 157 -0.16 15.59 8.53
C GLU A 157 -0.06 15.92 7.05
N ASN A 158 1.11 15.72 6.44
CA ASN A 158 1.33 16.10 5.06
C ASN A 158 2.46 15.29 4.42
N TYR A 159 2.29 14.95 3.14
CA TYR A 159 3.30 14.33 2.30
C TYR A 159 3.47 15.15 1.02
N HIS A 160 4.66 15.72 0.81
CA HIS A 160 4.91 16.63 -0.29
C HIS A 160 6.10 16.18 -1.15
N VAL A 161 5.81 15.78 -2.39
CA VAL A 161 6.83 15.49 -3.40
C VAL A 161 7.34 16.79 -4.02
N ILE A 162 8.66 16.97 -4.05
CA ILE A 162 9.30 18.13 -4.68
C ILE A 162 9.58 17.81 -6.14
N ASP A 163 9.05 18.61 -7.07
CA ASP A 163 9.15 18.35 -8.53
C ASP A 163 10.57 18.04 -9.04
N TYR A 164 11.58 18.72 -8.49
CA TYR A 164 12.98 18.59 -8.90
C TYR A 164 13.81 17.67 -8.00
N ILE A 165 13.24 17.12 -6.90
CA ILE A 165 13.85 16.12 -6.02
C ILE A 165 12.76 15.15 -5.56
N LYS A 166 12.30 14.32 -6.48
CA LYS A 166 11.22 13.35 -6.20
C LYS A 166 11.67 12.15 -5.38
N SER A 167 12.98 11.85 -5.37
CA SER A 167 13.58 10.79 -4.56
C SER A 167 13.50 11.06 -3.05
N TYR A 168 13.28 12.32 -2.67
CA TYR A 168 13.24 12.78 -1.28
C TYR A 168 11.98 13.60 -0.94
N PRO A 169 10.77 13.00 -0.96
CA PRO A 169 9.56 13.68 -0.52
C PRO A 169 9.64 14.14 0.94
N LEU A 170 9.07 15.30 1.23
CA LEU A 170 8.98 15.84 2.58
C LEU A 170 7.76 15.25 3.30
N VAL A 171 7.91 15.02 4.61
CA VAL A 171 6.86 14.47 5.46
C VAL A 171 6.73 15.32 6.72
N ASP A 172 5.53 15.81 7.00
CA ASP A 172 5.18 16.48 8.25
C ASP A 172 4.27 15.56 9.06
N ALA A 173 4.55 15.42 10.36
CA ALA A 173 3.82 14.49 11.20
C ALA A 173 3.71 14.97 12.65
N HIS A 174 2.71 14.44 13.34
CA HIS A 174 2.52 14.59 14.77
C HIS A 174 2.79 13.27 15.48
N LEU A 175 3.71 13.29 16.43
CA LEU A 175 4.03 12.16 17.29
C LEU A 175 3.35 12.36 18.64
N HIS A 176 2.41 11.47 18.95
CA HIS A 176 1.69 11.44 20.21
C HIS A 176 2.22 10.31 21.09
N VAL A 177 2.87 10.67 22.18
CA VAL A 177 3.45 9.71 23.14
C VAL A 177 2.62 9.71 24.40
N THR A 178 2.08 8.55 24.77
CA THR A 178 1.38 8.36 26.03
C THR A 178 2.25 7.54 26.99
N SER A 179 2.49 8.06 28.19
CA SER A 179 3.20 7.36 29.26
C SER A 179 2.27 7.15 30.44
N LYS A 180 2.08 5.89 30.82
CA LYS A 180 1.30 5.50 31.99
C LYS A 180 2.25 5.38 33.19
N THR A 181 2.14 6.29 34.15
CA THR A 181 2.79 6.12 35.45
C THR A 181 1.77 5.63 36.48
N HIS A 182 2.24 5.07 37.60
CA HIS A 182 1.35 4.55 38.66
C HIS A 182 0.40 5.60 39.26
N GLU A 183 0.61 6.89 38.97
CA GLU A 183 -0.08 8.00 39.63
C GLU A 183 -0.79 8.94 38.65
N TYR A 184 -0.32 9.06 37.39
CA TYR A 184 -0.92 9.89 36.34
C TYR A 184 -0.64 9.35 34.92
N ASP A 185 -1.57 9.62 34.00
CA ASP A 185 -1.33 9.50 32.57
C ASP A 185 -0.72 10.81 32.05
N ALA A 186 0.47 10.73 31.45
CA ALA A 186 1.14 11.86 30.82
C ALA A 186 1.14 11.68 29.30
N SER A 187 0.69 12.70 28.57
CA SER A 187 0.69 12.74 27.10
C SER A 187 1.62 13.85 26.61
N ALA A 188 2.45 13.55 25.61
CA ALA A 188 3.28 14.53 24.91
C ALA A 188 2.97 14.51 23.41
N LEU A 189 3.01 15.68 22.77
CA LEU A 189 2.80 15.86 21.34
C LEU A 189 4.02 16.56 20.75
N PHE A 190 4.64 15.96 19.73
CA PHE A 190 5.79 16.51 19.03
C PHE A 190 5.46 16.74 17.56
N HIS A 191 5.87 17.90 17.03
CA HIS A 191 5.79 18.20 15.60
C HIS A 191 7.07 17.75 14.93
N LEU A 192 6.96 16.80 14.01
CA LEU A 192 8.07 16.23 13.27
C LEU A 192 8.06 16.75 11.84
N HIS A 193 9.23 17.18 11.35
CA HIS A 193 9.43 17.62 9.97
C HIS A 193 10.60 16.82 9.41
N GLY A 194 10.33 15.96 8.44
CA GLY A 194 11.28 14.98 7.95
C GLY A 194 11.17 14.78 6.45
N TRP A 195 11.78 13.70 5.99
CA TRP A 195 11.76 13.31 4.59
C TRP A 195 11.78 11.79 4.44
N MET A 196 11.34 11.34 3.28
CA MET A 196 11.55 9.97 2.82
C MET A 196 12.84 9.90 1.99
N ASP A 197 13.46 8.74 1.96
CA ASP A 197 14.46 8.36 0.97
C ASP A 197 13.91 7.16 0.20
N LEU A 198 13.58 7.35 -1.09
CA LEU A 198 12.86 6.35 -1.88
C LEU A 198 13.76 5.32 -2.58
N LYS A 199 14.97 5.04 -2.06
CA LYS A 199 15.86 4.01 -2.62
C LYS A 199 15.13 2.64 -2.72
N PRO A 200 15.01 2.04 -3.93
CA PRO A 200 14.37 0.75 -4.11
C PRO A 200 14.93 -0.32 -3.16
N GLY A 201 14.04 -1.02 -2.47
CA GLY A 201 14.32 -2.06 -1.48
C GLY A 201 14.79 -1.57 -0.11
N ASN A 202 14.97 -0.27 0.10
CA ASN A 202 15.32 0.28 1.41
C ASN A 202 14.80 1.72 1.52
N HIS A 203 13.48 1.85 1.67
CA HIS A 203 12.88 3.17 1.84
C HIS A 203 13.00 3.59 3.29
N ILE A 204 13.49 4.81 3.52
CA ILE A 204 13.76 5.29 4.87
C ILE A 204 12.94 6.54 5.11
N MET A 205 12.02 6.49 6.07
CA MET A 205 11.46 7.68 6.68
C MET A 205 12.42 8.18 7.74
N TYR A 206 12.77 9.47 7.72
CA TYR A 206 13.66 10.07 8.70
C TYR A 206 13.09 11.37 9.24
N PHE A 207 13.00 11.46 10.55
CA PHE A 207 12.71 12.67 11.30
C PHE A 207 13.93 13.07 12.13
N PRO A 208 14.51 14.26 11.89
CA PRO A 208 15.55 14.80 12.74
C PRO A 208 15.04 15.05 14.17
N PRO A 209 15.94 15.31 15.14
CA PRO A 209 15.54 15.50 16.52
C PRO A 209 14.53 16.65 16.69
N PRO A 210 13.32 16.37 17.23
CA PRO A 210 12.34 17.42 17.47
C PRO A 210 12.67 18.25 18.73
N GLU A 211 13.42 17.64 19.66
CA GLU A 211 13.90 18.26 20.88
C GLU A 211 15.43 18.45 20.86
N THR A 212 15.93 19.14 21.89
CA THR A 212 17.36 19.38 22.09
C THR A 212 18.14 18.17 22.61
N ASP A 213 17.50 17.01 22.76
CA ASP A 213 18.15 15.77 23.21
C ASP A 213 18.94 15.07 22.10
N GLY A 214 18.74 15.46 20.84
CA GLY A 214 19.46 14.94 19.69
C GLY A 214 18.98 13.55 19.25
N LEU A 215 17.79 13.13 19.69
CA LEU A 215 17.18 11.85 19.30
C LEU A 215 16.38 12.00 18.00
N ALA A 216 16.91 11.42 16.93
CA ALA A 216 16.22 11.30 15.65
C ALA A 216 15.40 10.00 15.60
N ILE A 217 14.34 10.00 14.79
CA ILE A 217 13.50 8.84 14.54
C ILE A 217 13.68 8.44 13.08
N SER A 218 13.92 7.16 12.83
CA SER A 218 13.96 6.60 11.49
C SER A 218 13.04 5.39 11.40
N CYS A 219 12.39 5.19 10.26
CA CYS A 219 11.62 3.98 9.98
C CYS A 219 12.02 3.41 8.62
N ILE A 220 12.35 2.13 8.60
CA ILE A 220 12.89 1.42 7.45
C ILE A 220 11.81 0.49 6.89
N PHE A 221 11.38 0.74 5.66
CA PHE A 221 10.48 -0.12 4.91
C PHE A 221 11.32 -1.10 4.07
N ASP A 222 10.86 -2.34 3.99
CA ASP A 222 11.52 -3.41 3.25
C ASP A 222 11.35 -3.32 1.72
N GLY A 223 10.49 -2.40 1.26
CA GLY A 223 10.13 -2.21 -0.15
C GLY A 223 9.13 -3.24 -0.68
N VAL A 224 8.64 -4.12 0.18
CA VAL A 224 7.64 -5.14 -0.17
C VAL A 224 6.30 -4.79 0.46
N HIS A 225 6.33 -4.43 1.73
CA HIS A 225 5.18 -4.02 2.51
C HIS A 225 5.17 -2.51 2.69
N ASP A 226 4.00 -1.91 2.45
CA ASP A 226 3.79 -0.46 2.62
C ASP A 226 3.07 -0.11 3.92
N ASP A 227 2.57 -1.10 4.67
CA ASP A 227 1.72 -0.95 5.85
C ASP A 227 2.50 -1.02 7.17
N HIS A 228 3.79 -1.33 7.14
CA HIS A 228 4.63 -1.36 8.32
C HIS A 228 6.10 -1.07 8.02
N CYS A 229 6.82 -0.65 9.06
CA CYS A 229 8.25 -0.43 8.98
C CYS A 229 8.94 -0.73 10.31
N HIS A 230 10.23 -1.06 10.23
CA HIS A 230 11.08 -1.22 11.40
C HIS A 230 11.65 0.14 11.82
N GLY A 231 11.25 0.59 12.99
CA GLY A 231 11.59 1.88 13.55
C GLY A 231 12.80 1.85 14.47
N GLN A 232 13.59 2.91 14.41
CA GLN A 232 14.79 3.12 15.21
C GLN A 232 14.81 4.54 15.77
N VAL A 233 15.20 4.67 17.03
CA VAL A 233 15.57 5.96 17.63
C VAL A 233 17.08 5.98 17.73
N LEU A 234 17.70 7.03 17.19
CA LEU A 234 19.16 7.14 17.10
C LEU A 234 19.65 8.53 17.43
N PHE A 235 20.88 8.62 17.95
CA PHE A 235 21.52 9.90 18.18
C PHE A 235 21.99 10.50 16.84
N GLU A 236 21.51 11.69 16.48
CA GLU A 236 21.79 12.32 15.18
C GLU A 236 23.29 12.40 14.85
N LYS A 237 24.13 12.69 15.85
CA LYS A 237 25.58 12.88 15.65
C LYS A 237 26.37 11.58 15.53
N SER A 238 26.09 10.59 16.38
CA SER A 238 26.84 9.33 16.40
C SER A 238 26.22 8.28 15.48
N GLN A 239 24.96 8.46 15.07
CA GLN A 239 24.16 7.46 14.36
C GLN A 239 24.03 6.14 15.15
N GLU A 240 24.19 6.22 16.47
CA GLU A 240 24.03 5.06 17.37
C GLU A 240 22.55 4.87 17.69
N VAL A 241 22.04 3.67 17.44
CA VAL A 241 20.67 3.26 17.75
C VAL A 241 20.54 3.00 19.24
N CYS A 242 19.53 3.61 19.87
CA CYS A 242 19.31 3.55 21.31
C CYS A 242 17.88 3.13 21.71
N ALA A 243 16.98 2.98 20.74
CA ALA A 243 15.71 2.29 20.87
C ALA A 243 15.27 1.72 19.52
N GLU A 244 14.44 0.67 19.53
CA GLU A 244 13.76 0.15 18.34
C GLU A 244 12.28 -0.04 18.62
N PHE A 245 11.49 0.09 17.57
CA PHE A 245 10.04 -0.09 17.59
C PHE A 245 9.56 -0.71 16.29
N PHE A 246 8.37 -1.30 16.33
CA PHE A 246 7.65 -1.73 15.14
C PHE A 246 6.52 -0.74 14.89
N LEU A 247 6.44 -0.18 13.70
CA LEU A 247 5.41 0.79 13.33
C LEU A 247 4.47 0.17 12.30
N GLN A 248 3.16 0.20 12.57
CA GLN A 248 2.13 -0.38 11.72
C GLN A 248 1.00 0.62 11.44
N ARG A 249 0.60 0.74 10.18
CA ARG A 249 -0.50 1.59 9.72
C ARG A 249 -1.84 1.03 10.19
N GLN A 250 -2.78 1.91 10.54
CA GLN A 250 -4.07 1.55 11.15
C GLN A 250 -5.28 1.76 10.23
N ASP A 251 -5.06 2.16 8.97
CA ASP A 251 -6.10 2.51 7.99
C ASP A 251 -6.66 1.33 7.17
#